data_AF-X0V7B9-F1
#
_entry.id   AF-X0V7B9-F1
#
_cell.length_a   1.000
_cell.length_b   1.000
_cell.length_c   1.000
_cell.angle_alpha   90.00
_cell.angle_beta   90.00
_cell.angle_gamma   90.00
#
_symmetry.space_group_name_H-M   'P 1'
#
loop_
_entity.id
_entity.type
_entity.pdbx_description
1 polymer ?
#
loop_
_entity_poly.entity_id
_entity_poly.type
_entity_poly.pdbx_seq_one_letter_code
_entity_poly.pdbx_strand_id
1 'polypeptide(L)'
;LREARAELDEALELRSMTETHPAVQKLRKKIDVLEKQIEQTPDETVVQRVYGPEEPDHSVALQIAAAQAEVDEATLQIQRLESDLAEARRARIGFGPAREQYLALLKQIETREQELKQATDQLACAEADLQAAQTRQATAGAAFRPAEPPALPSFPRLWYVLGGILAVSLAAGAGAAAVAQWSDRRITTPEDAAKRFGVPVLGTISEIAGRPRRVARCIGRWLLRPVLWLVVLAVVAMAVSNVVLWLGHPEAYQE
;
A
#
# COMPACT_ATOMS: atom_id res chain seq x y z
N LEU A 1 -26.49 83.90 55.30
CA LEU A 1 -27.93 83.57 55.14
C LEU A 1 -28.16 82.30 54.33
N ARG A 2 -27.65 82.19 53.08
CA ARG A 2 -27.87 81.01 52.21
C ARG A 2 -27.40 79.69 52.82
N GLU A 3 -26.20 79.68 53.41
CA GLU A 3 -25.66 78.48 54.08
C GLU A 3 -26.51 78.06 55.29
N ALA A 4 -26.92 79.00 56.14
CA ALA A 4 -27.74 78.71 57.31
C ALA A 4 -29.15 78.19 56.94
N ARG A 5 -29.71 78.59 55.79
CA ARG A 5 -30.96 78.06 55.25
C ARG A 5 -30.76 76.64 54.69
N ALA A 6 -29.68 76.40 53.96
CA ALA A 6 -29.35 75.06 53.45
C ALA A 6 -29.13 74.04 54.58
N GLU A 7 -28.48 74.43 55.69
CA GLU A 7 -28.32 73.58 56.87
C GLU A 7 -29.66 73.26 57.58
N LEU A 8 -30.61 74.21 57.54
CA LEU A 8 -31.96 73.99 58.08
C LEU A 8 -32.74 73.01 57.20
N ASP A 9 -32.69 73.19 55.89
CA ASP A 9 -33.37 72.34 54.91
C ASP A 9 -32.79 70.91 54.94
N GLU A 10 -31.46 70.75 55.05
CA GLU A 10 -30.82 69.44 55.24
C GLU A 10 -31.28 68.76 56.55
N ALA A 11 -31.39 69.51 57.65
CA ALA A 11 -31.82 68.96 58.93
C ALA A 11 -33.28 68.48 58.90
N LEU A 12 -34.15 69.14 58.14
CA LEU A 12 -35.57 68.80 58.01
C LEU A 12 -35.81 67.68 56.97
N GLU A 13 -35.15 67.74 55.82
CA GLU A 13 -35.37 66.82 54.70
C GLU A 13 -34.52 65.54 54.79
N LEU A 14 -33.23 65.65 55.09
CA LEU A 14 -32.31 64.50 55.07
C LEU A 14 -32.31 63.73 56.38
N ARG A 15 -32.47 64.43 57.52
CA ARG A 15 -32.39 63.83 58.86
C ARG A 15 -33.76 63.64 59.53
N SER A 16 -34.85 63.99 58.82
CA SER A 16 -36.25 63.88 59.26
C SER A 16 -36.48 64.38 60.70
N MET A 17 -35.72 65.42 61.10
CA MET A 17 -35.87 66.02 62.42
C MET A 17 -37.20 66.77 62.47
N THR A 18 -37.99 66.51 63.51
CA THR A 18 -39.26 67.22 63.72
C THR A 18 -39.01 68.68 64.08
N GLU A 19 -39.93 69.58 63.72
CA GLU A 19 -39.78 71.04 63.94
C GLU A 19 -39.50 71.43 65.41
N THR A 20 -39.85 70.55 66.35
CA THR A 20 -39.64 70.73 67.79
C THR A 20 -38.22 70.41 68.25
N HIS A 21 -37.34 69.90 67.39
CA HIS A 21 -35.97 69.50 67.77
C HIS A 21 -35.09 70.72 68.12
N PRO A 22 -34.33 70.70 69.24
CA PRO A 22 -33.58 71.86 69.73
C PRO A 22 -32.50 72.39 68.77
N ALA A 23 -32.00 71.57 67.84
CA ALA A 23 -31.05 72.00 66.81
C ALA A 23 -31.70 72.89 65.73
N VAL A 24 -32.90 72.54 65.28
CA VAL A 24 -33.68 73.27 64.26
C VAL A 24 -34.08 74.65 64.79
N GLN A 25 -34.46 74.73 66.07
CA GLN A 25 -34.79 76.01 66.72
C GLN A 25 -33.58 76.96 66.82
N LYS A 26 -32.37 76.43 67.06
CA LYS A 26 -31.13 77.24 67.07
C LYS A 26 -30.81 77.79 65.68
N LEU A 27 -30.99 76.97 64.63
CA LEU A 27 -30.81 77.38 63.24
C LEU A 27 -31.81 78.47 62.83
N ARG A 28 -33.10 78.31 63.16
CA ARG A 28 -34.13 79.35 62.93
C ARG A 28 -33.77 80.67 63.60
N LYS A 29 -33.38 80.65 64.89
CA LYS A 29 -32.95 81.87 65.60
C LYS A 29 -31.74 82.54 64.94
N LYS A 30 -30.79 81.76 64.40
CA LYS A 30 -29.66 82.31 63.65
C LYS A 30 -30.10 82.98 62.34
N ILE A 31 -31.04 82.36 61.62
CA ILE A 31 -31.60 82.94 60.39
C ILE A 31 -32.30 84.27 60.71
N ASP A 32 -33.15 84.31 61.73
CA ASP A 32 -33.86 85.54 62.14
C ASP A 32 -32.90 86.68 62.52
N VAL A 33 -31.79 86.38 63.21
CA VAL A 33 -30.78 87.38 63.57
C VAL A 33 -30.05 87.89 62.32
N LEU A 34 -29.70 86.99 61.39
CA LEU A 34 -29.04 87.35 60.14
C LEU A 34 -29.97 88.14 59.21
N GLU A 35 -31.27 87.82 59.17
CA GLU A 35 -32.27 88.60 58.43
C GLU A 35 -32.40 90.01 58.99
N LYS A 36 -32.50 90.15 60.31
CA LYS A 36 -32.55 91.47 60.96
C LYS A 36 -31.28 92.29 60.73
N GLN A 37 -30.11 91.65 60.65
CA GLN A 37 -28.86 92.36 60.32
C GLN A 37 -28.82 92.85 58.88
N ILE A 38 -29.45 92.13 57.95
CA ILE A 38 -29.59 92.57 56.55
C ILE A 38 -30.62 93.70 56.46
N GLU A 39 -31.74 93.63 57.19
CA GLU A 39 -32.75 94.71 57.22
C GLU A 39 -32.25 96.00 57.90
N GLN A 40 -31.31 95.90 58.85
CA GLN A 40 -30.74 97.05 59.56
C GLN A 40 -29.51 97.66 58.86
N THR A 41 -29.08 97.08 57.73
CA THR A 41 -27.98 97.62 56.91
C THR A 41 -28.59 98.30 55.68
N PRO A 42 -28.69 99.65 55.61
CA PRO A 42 -29.19 100.32 54.42
C PRO A 42 -28.23 100.15 53.22
N ASP A 43 -28.80 99.90 52.04
CA ASP A 43 -28.13 99.74 50.74
C ASP A 43 -27.26 100.96 50.38
N GLU A 44 -25.96 100.90 50.67
CA GLU A 44 -24.98 101.78 50.03
C GLU A 44 -24.68 101.23 48.63
N THR A 45 -25.45 101.74 47.68
CA THR A 45 -25.25 101.60 46.24
C THR A 45 -23.95 102.28 45.83
N VAL A 46 -22.82 101.57 45.98
CA VAL A 46 -21.57 101.91 45.29
C VAL A 46 -21.73 101.53 43.82
N VAL A 47 -22.41 102.39 43.07
CA VAL A 47 -22.27 102.47 41.61
C VAL A 47 -21.51 103.75 41.32
N GLN A 48 -20.21 103.74 41.61
CA GLN A 48 -19.30 104.71 41.01
C GLN A 48 -19.10 104.32 39.54
N ARG A 49 -20.02 104.76 38.67
CA ARG A 49 -19.78 104.79 37.23
C ARG A 49 -18.68 105.82 36.98
N VAL A 50 -17.45 105.35 36.82
CA VAL A 50 -16.36 106.11 36.24
C VAL A 50 -16.65 106.23 34.74
N TYR A 51 -17.29 107.33 34.35
CA TYR A 51 -17.31 107.77 32.95
C TYR A 51 -15.98 108.50 32.69
N GLY A 52 -14.94 107.73 32.36
CA GLY A 52 -13.80 108.22 31.59
C GLY A 52 -13.97 107.75 30.14
N PRO A 53 -13.39 108.42 29.14
CA PRO A 53 -13.25 107.81 27.82
C PRO A 53 -12.30 106.62 28.00
N GLU A 54 -12.86 105.41 28.11
CA GLU A 54 -12.08 104.17 28.01
C GLU A 54 -11.55 104.12 26.57
N GLU A 55 -10.31 104.53 26.36
CA GLU A 55 -9.56 103.89 25.29
C GLU A 55 -9.44 102.42 25.68
N PRO A 56 -9.96 101.48 24.87
CA PRO A 56 -9.88 100.07 25.21
C PRO A 56 -8.39 99.72 25.33
N ASP A 57 -8.02 99.07 26.43
CA ASP A 57 -6.67 98.60 26.71
C ASP A 57 -6.21 97.70 25.56
N HIS A 58 -5.50 98.28 24.58
CA HIS A 58 -5.13 97.64 23.32
C HIS A 58 -4.30 96.37 23.56
N SER A 59 -3.66 96.27 24.72
CA SER A 59 -2.88 95.11 25.15
C SER A 59 -3.76 93.86 25.34
N VAL A 60 -4.96 94.01 25.90
CA VAL A 60 -5.91 92.92 26.13
C VAL A 60 -6.55 92.48 24.82
N ALA A 61 -6.89 93.43 23.94
CA ALA A 61 -7.39 93.13 22.61
C ALA A 61 -6.38 92.32 21.77
N LEU A 62 -5.09 92.65 21.87
CA LEU A 62 -4.01 91.90 21.24
C LEU A 62 -3.86 90.48 21.80
N GLN A 63 -3.96 90.30 23.12
CA GLN A 63 -3.91 88.98 23.76
C GLN A 63 -5.09 88.10 23.35
N ILE A 64 -6.30 88.66 23.26
CA ILE A 64 -7.49 87.94 22.79
C ILE A 64 -7.31 87.53 21.32
N ALA A 65 -6.81 88.42 20.46
CA ALA A 65 -6.55 88.09 19.07
C ALA A 65 -5.48 87.01 18.90
N ALA A 66 -4.41 87.04 19.72
CA ALA A 66 -3.38 86.01 19.74
C ALA A 66 -3.94 84.66 20.22
N ALA A 67 -4.72 84.64 21.31
CA ALA A 67 -5.36 83.44 21.81
C ALA A 67 -6.39 82.86 20.81
N GLN A 68 -7.13 83.71 20.10
CA GLN A 68 -8.02 83.28 19.02
C GLN A 68 -7.24 82.65 17.87
N ALA A 69 -6.11 83.23 17.46
CA ALA A 69 -5.26 82.65 16.43
C ALA A 69 -4.68 81.28 16.85
N GLU A 70 -4.29 81.12 18.13
CA GLU A 70 -3.85 79.82 18.67
C GLU A 70 -4.98 78.77 18.67
N VAL A 71 -6.21 79.17 19.02
CA VAL A 71 -7.38 78.29 18.97
C VAL A 71 -7.71 77.88 17.53
N ASP A 72 -7.63 78.81 16.59
CA ASP A 72 -7.85 78.55 15.17
C ASP A 72 -6.77 77.62 14.59
N GLU A 73 -5.50 77.82 14.97
CA GLU A 73 -4.42 76.91 14.59
C GLU A 73 -4.63 75.51 15.18
N ALA A 74 -4.94 75.42 16.47
CA ALA A 74 -5.19 74.14 17.15
C ALA A 74 -6.40 73.41 16.55
N THR A 75 -7.47 74.12 16.19
CA THR A 75 -8.63 73.50 15.53
C THR A 75 -8.30 73.04 14.12
N LEU A 76 -7.50 73.78 13.35
CA LEU A 76 -7.00 73.31 12.05
C LEU A 76 -6.10 72.07 12.20
N GLN A 77 -5.26 72.02 13.23
CA GLN A 77 -4.44 70.84 13.52
C GLN A 77 -5.30 69.62 13.89
N ILE A 78 -6.33 69.81 14.73
CA ILE A 78 -7.28 68.75 15.08
C ILE A 78 -7.99 68.24 13.82
N GLN A 79 -8.50 69.12 12.97
CA GLN A 79 -9.19 68.72 11.74
C GLN A 79 -8.27 67.92 10.79
N ARG A 80 -7.00 68.32 10.67
CA ARG A 80 -6.00 67.55 9.89
C ARG A 80 -5.73 66.18 10.49
N LEU A 81 -5.54 66.10 11.80
CA LEU A 81 -5.33 64.82 12.48
C LEU A 81 -6.55 63.90 12.38
N GLU A 82 -7.76 64.45 12.43
CA GLU A 82 -9.00 63.70 12.23
C GLU A 82 -9.12 63.17 10.80
N SER A 83 -8.75 63.96 9.79
CA SER A 83 -8.72 63.48 8.39
C SER A 83 -7.68 62.37 8.19
N ASP A 84 -6.48 62.54 8.73
CA ASP A 84 -5.40 61.54 8.61
C ASP A 84 -5.79 60.22 9.30
N LEU A 85 -6.43 60.31 10.47
CA LEU A 85 -6.91 59.15 11.22
C LEU A 85 -8.06 58.44 10.47
N ALA A 86 -8.95 59.21 9.84
CA ALA A 86 -10.01 58.65 9.00
C ALA A 86 -9.45 57.91 7.78
N GLU A 87 -8.43 58.47 7.11
CA GLU A 87 -7.73 57.81 5.99
C GLU A 87 -7.02 56.54 6.44
N ALA A 88 -6.27 56.59 7.54
CA ALA A 88 -5.59 55.43 8.10
C ALA A 88 -6.59 54.31 8.49
N ARG A 89 -7.75 54.66 9.05
CA ARG A 89 -8.82 53.69 9.34
C ARG A 89 -9.40 53.07 8.07
N ARG A 90 -9.67 53.87 7.02
CA ARG A 90 -10.15 53.35 5.72
C ARG A 90 -9.14 52.40 5.09
N ALA A 91 -7.86 52.76 5.10
CA ALA A 91 -6.78 51.90 4.62
C ALA A 91 -6.76 50.57 5.39
N ARG A 92 -6.82 50.62 6.73
CA ARG A 92 -6.82 49.43 7.59
C ARG A 92 -8.02 48.50 7.34
N ILE A 93 -9.21 49.05 7.08
CA ILE A 93 -10.40 48.26 6.70
C ILE A 93 -10.19 47.59 5.34
N GLY A 94 -9.56 48.28 4.38
CA GLY A 94 -9.21 47.70 3.07
C GLY A 94 -8.21 46.53 3.15
N PHE A 95 -7.31 46.53 4.14
CA PHE A 95 -6.34 45.43 4.33
C PHE A 95 -6.92 44.19 5.01
N GLY A 96 -8.04 44.31 5.74
CA GLY A 96 -8.75 43.19 6.36
C GLY A 96 -9.05 42.03 5.40
N PRO A 97 -9.83 42.26 4.32
CA PRO A 97 -10.18 41.20 3.37
C PRO A 97 -8.97 40.65 2.61
N ALA A 98 -7.97 41.48 2.29
CA ALA A 98 -6.75 41.02 1.64
C ALA A 98 -5.94 40.05 2.52
N ARG A 99 -5.89 40.31 3.83
CA ARG A 99 -5.25 39.41 4.80
C ARG A 99 -6.00 38.09 4.93
N GLU A 100 -7.33 38.12 4.97
CA GLU A 100 -8.15 36.90 5.02
C GLU A 100 -7.98 36.05 3.76
N GLN A 101 -7.96 36.67 2.58
CA GLN A 101 -7.68 36.00 1.31
C GLN A 101 -6.28 35.37 1.30
N TYR A 102 -5.27 36.08 1.81
CA TYR A 102 -3.91 35.56 1.92
C TYR A 102 -3.84 34.34 2.86
N LEU A 103 -4.48 34.40 4.03
CA LEU A 103 -4.53 33.27 4.96
C LEU A 103 -5.31 32.08 4.39
N ALA A 104 -6.40 32.33 3.66
CA ALA A 104 -7.15 31.30 2.97
C ALA A 104 -6.29 30.62 1.89
N LEU A 105 -5.50 31.40 1.14
CA LEU A 105 -4.59 30.87 0.12
C LEU A 105 -3.47 30.03 0.75
N LEU A 106 -2.87 30.47 1.86
CA LEU A 106 -1.89 29.68 2.60
C LEU A 106 -2.46 28.34 3.05
N LYS A 107 -3.68 28.34 3.60
CA LYS A 107 -4.36 27.10 3.99
C LYS A 107 -4.62 26.18 2.81
N GLN A 108 -5.03 26.74 1.66
CA GLN A 108 -5.21 25.97 0.43
C GLN A 108 -3.89 25.34 -0.04
N ILE A 109 -2.79 26.08 -0.01
CA ILE A 109 -1.46 25.56 -0.37
C ILE A 109 -1.11 24.38 0.55
N GLU A 110 -1.27 24.52 1.86
CA GLU A 110 -0.99 23.45 2.82
C GLU A 110 -1.86 22.21 2.57
N THR A 111 -3.17 22.38 2.33
CA THR A 111 -4.05 21.26 1.97
C THR A 111 -3.58 20.57 0.67
N ARG A 112 -3.22 21.34 -0.36
CA ARG A 112 -2.75 20.77 -1.64
C ARG A 112 -1.42 20.04 -1.50
N GLU A 113 -0.50 20.52 -0.68
CA GLU A 113 0.74 19.82 -0.38
C GLU A 113 0.49 18.49 0.35
N GLN A 114 -0.48 18.45 1.27
CA GLN A 114 -0.88 17.22 1.95
C GLN A 114 -1.53 16.21 0.99
N GLU A 115 -2.43 16.68 0.13
CA GLU A 115 -3.06 15.85 -0.91
C GLU A 115 -2.03 15.28 -1.89
N LEU A 116 -1.05 16.09 -2.31
CA LEU A 116 0.03 15.64 -3.18
C LEU A 116 0.88 14.55 -2.51
N LYS A 117 1.25 14.73 -1.24
CA LYS A 117 2.00 13.71 -0.48
C LYS A 117 1.22 12.39 -0.38
N GLN A 118 -0.07 12.47 -0.07
CA GLN A 118 -0.93 11.27 -0.02
C GLN A 118 -1.03 10.58 -1.38
N ALA A 119 -1.19 11.35 -2.47
CA ALA A 119 -1.25 10.80 -3.82
C ALA A 119 0.09 10.15 -4.23
N THR A 120 1.23 10.75 -3.88
CA THR A 120 2.54 10.16 -4.16
C THR A 120 2.77 8.88 -3.37
N ASP A 121 2.34 8.83 -2.10
CA ASP A 121 2.44 7.62 -1.28
C ASP A 121 1.56 6.50 -1.83
N GLN A 122 0.34 6.83 -2.28
CA GLN A 122 -0.56 5.87 -2.92
C GLN A 122 0.02 5.34 -4.24
N LEU A 123 0.62 6.20 -5.06
CA LEU A 123 1.29 5.79 -6.30
C LEU A 123 2.48 4.85 -6.00
N ALA A 124 3.32 5.19 -5.02
CA ALA A 124 4.43 4.34 -4.61
C ALA A 124 3.97 2.96 -4.13
N CYS A 125 2.89 2.90 -3.33
CA CYS A 125 2.27 1.64 -2.92
C CYS A 125 1.73 0.84 -4.12
N ALA A 126 1.02 1.49 -5.04
CA ALA A 126 0.48 0.85 -6.23
C ALA A 126 1.58 0.31 -7.16
N GLU A 127 2.67 1.06 -7.34
CA GLU A 127 3.83 0.61 -8.10
C GLU A 127 4.50 -0.61 -7.46
N ALA A 128 4.66 -0.61 -6.14
CA ALA A 128 5.20 -1.76 -5.40
C ALA A 128 4.30 -3.00 -5.56
N ASP A 129 2.99 -2.84 -5.48
CA ASP A 129 2.02 -3.92 -5.69
C ASP A 129 2.06 -4.45 -7.12
N LEU A 130 2.18 -3.57 -8.12
CA LEU A 130 2.33 -3.97 -9.53
C LEU A 130 3.64 -4.73 -9.76
N GLN A 131 4.75 -4.27 -9.20
CA GLN A 131 6.04 -4.97 -9.28
C GLN A 131 5.97 -6.35 -8.61
N ALA A 132 5.32 -6.44 -7.44
CA ALA A 132 5.09 -7.70 -6.75
C ALA A 132 4.18 -8.63 -7.57
N ALA A 133 3.13 -8.12 -8.20
CA ALA A 133 2.24 -8.88 -9.07
C ALA A 133 2.97 -9.37 -10.33
N GLN A 134 3.78 -8.53 -10.98
CA GLN A 134 4.60 -8.92 -12.13
C GLN A 134 5.64 -9.98 -11.73
N THR A 135 6.27 -9.84 -10.57
CA THR A 135 7.22 -10.85 -10.05
C THR A 135 6.51 -12.18 -9.79
N ARG A 136 5.32 -12.15 -9.17
CA ARG A 136 4.47 -13.33 -8.97
C ARG A 136 4.01 -13.95 -10.29
N GLN A 137 3.63 -13.16 -11.29
CA GLN A 137 3.27 -13.67 -12.61
C GLN A 137 4.48 -14.23 -13.35
N ALA A 138 5.67 -13.66 -13.20
CA ALA A 138 6.91 -14.20 -13.75
C ALA A 138 7.29 -15.54 -13.10
N THR A 139 7.08 -15.69 -11.77
CA THR A 139 7.32 -16.96 -11.07
C THR A 139 6.21 -17.98 -11.32
N ALA A 140 4.94 -17.59 -11.38
CA ALA A 140 3.81 -18.47 -11.68
C ALA A 140 3.76 -18.88 -13.17
N GLY A 141 4.15 -17.98 -14.09
CA GLY A 141 4.28 -18.26 -15.51
C GLY A 141 5.48 -19.15 -15.84
N ALA A 142 6.54 -19.14 -15.01
CA ALA A 142 7.63 -20.11 -15.12
C ALA A 142 7.23 -21.54 -14.69
N ALA A 143 6.14 -21.69 -13.92
CA ALA A 143 5.60 -23.00 -13.53
C ALA A 143 4.68 -23.61 -14.61
N PHE A 144 4.13 -22.80 -15.52
CA PHE A 144 3.41 -23.26 -16.71
C PHE A 144 4.34 -23.34 -17.92
N ARG A 145 5.44 -24.10 -17.81
CA ARG A 145 6.00 -24.70 -19.02
C ARG A 145 4.99 -25.77 -19.46
N PRO A 146 4.38 -25.68 -20.65
CA PRO A 146 3.62 -26.81 -21.17
C PRO A 146 4.53 -28.03 -21.13
N ALA A 147 4.05 -29.13 -20.53
CA ALA A 147 4.81 -30.36 -20.47
C ALA A 147 5.14 -30.76 -21.92
N GLU A 148 6.42 -30.64 -22.29
CA GLU A 148 6.86 -31.11 -23.60
C GLU A 148 6.60 -32.61 -23.65
N PRO A 149 5.83 -33.10 -24.65
CA PRO A 149 5.63 -34.54 -24.78
C PRO A 149 7.00 -35.20 -24.97
N PRO A 150 7.28 -36.31 -24.25
CA PRO A 150 8.58 -36.94 -24.32
C PRO A 150 8.87 -37.37 -25.76
N ALA A 151 9.93 -36.83 -26.35
CA ALA A 151 10.32 -37.11 -27.74
C ALA A 151 10.67 -38.59 -27.98
N LEU A 152 11.04 -39.31 -26.91
CA LEU A 152 11.32 -40.75 -26.94
C LEU A 152 10.79 -41.42 -25.67
N PRO A 153 10.27 -42.66 -25.76
CA PRO A 153 9.89 -43.43 -24.58
C PRO A 153 11.11 -43.65 -23.67
N SER A 154 10.98 -43.35 -22.38
CA SER A 154 12.06 -43.44 -21.38
C SER A 154 12.52 -44.89 -21.14
N PHE A 155 11.61 -45.84 -21.37
CA PHE A 155 11.81 -47.28 -21.20
C PHE A 155 10.82 -48.03 -22.10
N PRO A 156 11.16 -49.16 -22.75
CA PRO A 156 12.47 -49.79 -22.87
C PRO A 156 13.30 -49.21 -24.02
N ARG A 157 14.61 -49.01 -23.81
CA ARG A 157 15.51 -48.55 -24.89
C ARG A 157 15.71 -49.68 -25.89
N LEU A 158 15.38 -49.41 -27.16
CA LEU A 158 15.44 -50.39 -28.27
C LEU A 158 16.75 -51.19 -28.30
N TRP A 159 17.88 -50.54 -28.01
CA TRP A 159 19.21 -51.18 -28.02
C TRP A 159 19.36 -52.29 -26.97
N TYR A 160 18.80 -52.13 -25.78
CA TYR A 160 18.86 -53.17 -24.74
C TYR A 160 17.98 -54.37 -25.09
N VAL A 161 16.80 -54.12 -25.66
CA VAL A 161 15.90 -55.19 -26.11
C VAL A 161 16.54 -55.98 -27.26
N LEU A 162 17.09 -55.28 -28.25
CA LEU A 162 17.75 -55.92 -29.39
C LEU A 162 18.99 -56.72 -28.95
N GLY A 163 19.82 -56.13 -28.07
CA GLY A 163 20.98 -56.81 -27.50
C GLY A 163 20.59 -58.04 -26.67
N GLY A 164 19.53 -57.94 -25.87
CA GLY A 164 19.02 -59.06 -25.08
C GLY A 164 18.52 -60.21 -25.94
N ILE A 165 17.71 -59.93 -26.97
CA ILE A 165 17.19 -60.96 -27.88
C ILE A 165 18.34 -61.63 -28.65
N LEU A 166 19.31 -60.84 -29.14
CA LEU A 166 20.48 -61.38 -29.83
C LEU A 166 21.29 -62.31 -28.91
N ALA A 167 21.56 -61.89 -27.68
CA ALA A 167 22.32 -62.67 -26.72
C ALA A 167 21.59 -63.97 -26.34
N VAL A 168 20.28 -63.89 -26.05
CA VAL A 168 19.46 -65.05 -25.69
C VAL A 168 19.35 -66.05 -26.84
N SER A 169 19.10 -65.57 -28.06
CA SER A 169 19.00 -66.46 -29.23
C SER A 169 20.32 -67.14 -29.58
N LEU A 170 21.44 -66.43 -29.45
CA LEU A 170 22.77 -67.01 -29.67
C LEU A 170 23.09 -68.08 -28.60
N ALA A 171 22.84 -67.76 -27.33
CA ALA A 171 23.07 -68.69 -26.22
C ALA A 171 22.17 -69.93 -26.33
N ALA A 172 20.90 -69.75 -26.66
CA ALA A 172 19.95 -70.84 -26.87
C ALA A 172 20.34 -71.71 -28.08
N GLY A 173 20.77 -71.10 -29.19
CA GLY A 173 21.22 -71.82 -30.38
C GLY A 173 22.48 -72.66 -30.12
N ALA A 174 23.48 -72.06 -29.46
CA ALA A 174 24.70 -72.76 -29.07
C ALA A 174 24.43 -73.87 -28.05
N GLY A 175 23.60 -73.59 -27.05
CA GLY A 175 23.18 -74.58 -26.05
C GLY A 175 22.44 -75.76 -26.67
N ALA A 176 21.50 -75.50 -27.58
CA ALA A 176 20.77 -76.54 -28.30
C ALA A 176 21.69 -77.40 -29.16
N ALA A 177 22.69 -76.80 -29.83
CA ALA A 177 23.68 -77.55 -30.61
C ALA A 177 24.56 -78.43 -29.71
N ALA A 178 25.02 -77.91 -28.57
CA ALA A 178 25.81 -78.67 -27.60
C ALA A 178 25.02 -79.85 -27.00
N VAL A 179 23.75 -79.64 -26.62
CA VAL A 179 22.87 -80.71 -26.13
C VAL A 179 22.61 -81.75 -27.22
N ALA A 180 22.39 -81.32 -28.47
CA ALA A 180 22.22 -82.24 -29.59
C ALA A 180 23.47 -83.09 -29.81
N GLN A 181 24.66 -82.49 -29.72
CA GLN A 181 25.93 -83.21 -29.85
C GLN A 181 26.17 -84.19 -28.70
N TRP A 182 25.88 -83.78 -27.46
CA TRP A 182 26.04 -84.65 -26.29
C TRP A 182 25.05 -85.83 -26.27
N SER A 183 23.83 -85.61 -26.78
CA SER A 183 22.80 -86.64 -26.86
C SER A 183 23.04 -87.63 -28.02
N ASP A 184 23.82 -87.24 -29.04
CA ASP A 184 24.11 -88.11 -30.18
C ASP A 184 25.17 -89.16 -29.82
N ARG A 185 24.71 -90.35 -29.42
CA ARG A 185 25.57 -91.51 -29.09
C ARG A 185 26.00 -92.33 -30.32
N ARG A 186 26.17 -91.69 -31.49
CA ARG A 186 26.54 -92.37 -32.73
C ARG A 186 28.05 -92.43 -32.91
N ILE A 187 28.58 -93.64 -33.00
CA ILE A 187 29.96 -93.88 -33.44
C ILE A 187 29.95 -93.81 -34.97
N THR A 188 30.45 -92.70 -35.51
CA THR A 188 30.41 -92.43 -36.95
C THR A 188 31.79 -92.49 -37.60
N THR A 189 32.84 -92.35 -36.78
CA THR A 189 34.24 -92.38 -37.22
C THR A 189 34.94 -93.66 -36.75
N PRO A 190 35.87 -94.20 -37.56
CA PRO A 190 36.63 -95.39 -37.16
C PRO A 190 37.50 -95.14 -35.93
N GLU A 191 37.97 -93.90 -35.74
CA GLU A 191 38.77 -93.51 -34.56
C GLU A 191 37.96 -93.59 -33.26
N ASP A 192 36.69 -93.19 -33.29
CA ASP A 192 35.81 -93.29 -32.11
C ASP A 192 35.47 -94.75 -31.78
N ALA A 193 35.34 -95.62 -32.80
CA ALA A 193 35.15 -97.05 -32.61
C ALA A 193 36.38 -97.69 -31.95
N ALA A 194 37.59 -97.39 -32.45
CA ALA A 194 38.84 -97.92 -31.89
C ALA A 194 39.00 -97.52 -30.41
N LYS A 195 38.74 -96.24 -30.07
CA LYS A 195 38.82 -95.74 -28.70
C LYS A 195 37.78 -96.35 -27.76
N ARG A 196 36.55 -96.57 -28.25
CA ARG A 196 35.46 -97.09 -27.42
C ARG A 196 35.60 -98.58 -27.13
N PHE A 197 36.08 -99.37 -28.10
CA PHE A 197 36.16 -100.82 -27.99
C PHE A 197 37.58 -101.33 -27.65
N GLY A 198 38.61 -100.49 -27.72
CA GLY A 198 39.99 -100.84 -27.35
C GLY A 198 40.69 -101.79 -28.33
N VAL A 199 40.16 -101.92 -29.55
CA VAL A 199 40.68 -102.80 -30.60
C VAL A 199 40.98 -102.01 -31.88
N PRO A 200 42.08 -102.31 -32.60
CA PRO A 200 42.41 -101.64 -33.84
C PRO A 200 41.37 -101.94 -34.92
N VAL A 201 40.90 -100.90 -35.62
CA VAL A 201 39.93 -101.05 -36.72
C VAL A 201 40.66 -101.58 -37.95
N LEU A 202 40.34 -102.81 -38.36
CA LEU A 202 40.98 -103.52 -39.48
C LEU A 202 40.44 -103.09 -40.86
N GLY A 203 39.29 -102.40 -40.90
CA GLY A 203 38.68 -101.89 -42.12
C GLY A 203 37.29 -101.31 -41.86
N THR A 204 36.84 -100.41 -42.73
CA THR A 204 35.49 -99.84 -42.69
C THR A 204 34.65 -100.43 -43.81
N ILE A 205 33.40 -100.80 -43.49
CA ILE A 205 32.42 -101.24 -44.49
C ILE A 205 31.41 -100.10 -44.65
N SER A 206 31.23 -99.62 -45.88
CA SER A 206 30.23 -98.60 -46.19
C SER A 206 28.82 -99.09 -45.85
N GLU A 207 28.02 -98.22 -45.22
CA GLU A 207 26.67 -98.54 -44.77
C GLU A 207 25.79 -99.02 -45.95
N ILE A 208 25.29 -100.26 -45.87
CA ILE A 208 24.26 -100.76 -46.78
C ILE A 208 22.92 -100.24 -46.26
N ALA A 209 22.36 -99.24 -46.94
CA ALA A 209 21.18 -98.51 -46.49
C ALA A 209 19.91 -99.40 -46.50
N GLY A 210 19.55 -99.94 -45.33
CA GLY A 210 18.25 -100.60 -45.12
C GLY A 210 17.08 -99.61 -45.11
N ARG A 211 15.98 -99.98 -45.79
CA ARG A 211 14.72 -99.19 -45.92
C ARG A 211 14.11 -98.64 -44.61
N PRO A 212 14.13 -99.30 -43.43
CA PRO A 212 13.39 -98.79 -42.27
C PRO A 212 14.08 -97.61 -41.55
N ARG A 213 15.35 -97.29 -41.84
CA ARG A 213 16.08 -96.16 -41.20
C ARG A 213 15.89 -94.79 -41.88
N ARG A 214 15.22 -94.71 -43.03
CA ARG A 214 14.84 -93.44 -43.68
C ARG A 214 13.61 -92.80 -43.03
N VAL A 215 12.61 -93.62 -42.65
CA VAL A 215 11.32 -93.13 -42.14
C VAL A 215 11.47 -92.47 -40.76
N ALA A 216 12.27 -93.05 -39.86
CA ALA A 216 12.52 -92.46 -38.53
C ALA A 216 13.26 -91.12 -38.60
N ARG A 217 14.19 -90.96 -39.56
CA ARG A 217 14.87 -89.68 -39.84
C ARG A 217 13.94 -88.65 -40.49
N CYS A 218 13.02 -89.09 -41.35
CA CYS A 218 12.01 -88.21 -41.93
C CYS A 218 11.07 -87.68 -40.87
N ILE A 219 10.52 -88.53 -39.99
CA ILE A 219 9.57 -88.12 -38.93
C ILE A 219 10.18 -87.08 -37.98
N GLY A 220 11.42 -87.28 -37.52
CA GLY A 220 12.09 -86.30 -36.65
C GLY A 220 12.37 -84.96 -37.36
N ARG A 221 12.65 -84.98 -38.67
CA ARG A 221 12.94 -83.78 -39.45
C ARG A 221 11.69 -83.08 -40.02
N TRP A 222 10.60 -83.82 -40.19
CA TRP A 222 9.32 -83.36 -40.76
C TRP A 222 8.24 -83.08 -39.71
N LEU A 223 8.31 -83.60 -38.49
CA LEU A 223 7.31 -83.33 -37.44
C LEU A 223 7.88 -82.52 -36.27
N LEU A 224 9.06 -82.88 -35.74
CA LEU A 224 9.61 -82.16 -34.57
C LEU A 224 10.13 -80.76 -34.93
N ARG A 225 10.77 -80.60 -36.09
CA ARG A 225 11.30 -79.29 -36.53
C ARG A 225 10.22 -78.24 -36.82
N PRO A 226 9.11 -78.54 -37.52
CA PRO A 226 8.06 -77.55 -37.69
C PRO A 226 7.31 -77.26 -36.39
N VAL A 227 7.11 -78.26 -35.50
CA VAL A 227 6.51 -78.01 -34.19
C VAL A 227 7.38 -77.07 -33.35
N LEU A 228 8.70 -77.27 -33.33
CA LEU A 228 9.63 -76.34 -32.68
C LEU A 228 9.56 -74.94 -33.30
N TRP A 229 9.53 -74.84 -34.63
CA TRP A 229 9.37 -73.56 -35.33
C TRP A 229 8.04 -72.86 -35.00
N LEU A 230 6.95 -73.63 -34.88
CA LEU A 230 5.63 -73.11 -34.53
C LEU A 230 5.60 -72.57 -33.09
N VAL A 231 6.23 -73.27 -32.15
CA VAL A 231 6.40 -72.80 -30.77
C VAL A 231 7.23 -71.51 -30.72
N VAL A 232 8.34 -71.44 -31.44
CA VAL A 232 9.17 -70.21 -31.51
C VAL A 232 8.37 -69.05 -32.12
N LEU A 233 7.63 -69.30 -33.20
CA LEU A 233 6.81 -68.28 -33.85
C LEU A 233 5.68 -67.79 -32.94
N ALA A 234 5.05 -68.68 -32.17
CA ALA A 234 4.03 -68.32 -31.18
C ALA A 234 4.61 -67.45 -30.04
N VAL A 235 5.81 -67.77 -29.55
CA VAL A 235 6.49 -66.95 -28.53
C VAL A 235 6.84 -65.56 -29.06
N VAL A 236 7.31 -65.47 -30.31
CA VAL A 236 7.60 -64.17 -30.95
C VAL A 236 6.31 -63.37 -31.15
N ALA A 237 5.23 -63.99 -31.63
CA ALA A 237 3.94 -63.33 -31.79
C ALA A 237 3.38 -62.83 -30.45
N MET A 238 3.53 -63.61 -29.37
CA MET A 238 3.14 -63.20 -28.02
C MET A 238 3.97 -62.03 -27.50
N ALA A 239 5.30 -62.03 -27.75
CA ALA A 239 6.16 -60.91 -27.39
C ALA A 239 5.82 -59.63 -28.17
N VAL A 240 5.56 -59.73 -29.47
CA VAL A 240 5.13 -58.59 -30.31
C VAL A 240 3.76 -58.08 -29.85
N SER A 241 2.81 -58.97 -29.58
CA SER A 241 1.50 -58.58 -29.05
C SER A 241 1.62 -57.86 -27.72
N ASN A 242 2.53 -58.30 -26.84
CA ASN A 242 2.78 -57.63 -25.57
C ASN A 242 3.34 -56.22 -25.78
N VAL A 243 4.31 -56.05 -26.70
CA VAL A 243 4.86 -54.74 -27.05
C VAL A 243 3.82 -53.81 -27.71
N VAL A 244 2.97 -54.34 -28.59
CA VAL A 244 1.89 -53.57 -29.23
C VAL A 244 0.84 -53.12 -28.21
N LEU A 245 0.45 -53.99 -27.28
CA LEU A 245 -0.47 -53.64 -26.19
C LEU A 245 0.14 -52.58 -25.27
N TRP A 246 1.44 -52.67 -24.98
CA TRP A 246 2.16 -51.68 -24.18
C TRP A 246 2.26 -50.31 -24.88
N LEU A 247 2.44 -50.27 -26.21
CA LEU A 247 2.40 -49.02 -26.97
C LEU A 247 0.97 -48.45 -27.12
N GLY A 248 -0.05 -49.31 -27.18
CA GLY A 248 -1.44 -48.91 -27.41
C GLY A 248 -2.20 -48.45 -26.16
N HIS A 249 -1.81 -48.93 -24.98
CA HIS A 249 -2.44 -48.60 -23.70
C HIS A 249 -1.40 -48.21 -22.63
N PRO A 250 -0.79 -47.02 -22.74
CA PRO A 250 0.19 -46.54 -21.74
C PRO A 250 -0.45 -46.28 -20.37
N GLU A 251 -1.77 -46.16 -20.29
CA GLU A 251 -2.53 -45.84 -19.07
C GLU A 251 -2.72 -47.04 -18.13
N ALA A 252 -2.57 -48.27 -18.65
CA ALA A 252 -2.73 -49.49 -17.86
C ALA A 252 -1.45 -49.93 -17.11
N TYR A 253 -0.33 -49.22 -17.30
CA TYR A 253 0.99 -49.58 -16.76
C TYR A 253 1.59 -48.50 -15.82
N GLN A 254 0.77 -47.55 -15.36
CA GLN A 254 1.19 -46.50 -14.41
C GLN A 254 0.75 -46.74 -12.95
N GLU A 255 0.51 -48.00 -12.54
CA GLU A 255 0.48 -48.34 -11.11
C GLU A 255 1.84 -48.80 -10.59
#